data_AF-A0A1M5FE59-F1
#
_entry.id   AF-A0A1M5FE59-F1
#
_cell.length_a   1.000
_cell.length_b   1.000
_cell.length_c   1.000
_cell.angle_alpha   90.00
_cell.angle_beta   90.00
_cell.angle_gamma   90.00
#
_symmetry.space_group_name_H-M   'P 1'
#
loop_
_entity.id
_entity.type
_entity.pdbx_description
1 polymer ?
#
loop_
_entity_poly.entity_id
_entity_poly.type
_entity_poly.pdbx_seq_one_letter_code
_entity_poly.pdbx_strand_id
1 'polypeptide(L)'
;MRHFIILVILIISNVFLGIAEPMKKQAEIYFAGGCFWGTEHFLKQIRGVEATQVGYANSTISNPSYEQVCSGKTNAAETVKVVYDSEVVNLNLLLDLYFQTIDPTSLNRQGNDRGTQYRSGIYYTNKADIPIINQAIKTLSAQYQKPVMIEVKPLENFYPAEIYHQDYLDKNPNGYCHINPALFDMARKANVPQTKAYQKPDAATLRKKLSAEQYAVTQKNATEPAFHNEYWNEHRPGIYVDITTGEPLFVSSDKFDSGCGWPSFSKPIRKNLINEKLDTTHGMVRTEVRSKTGDAHLGHVFTDGPKEKGGLRYCINSAALRFIPKDKMQEEGYGDYLSLVK
;
A
#
# COMPACT_ATOMS: atom_id res chain seq x y z
N MET A 1 18.81 -46.61 55.14
CA MET A 1 19.30 -45.35 54.54
C MET A 1 19.86 -45.63 53.15
N ARG A 2 19.08 -45.36 52.10
CA ARG A 2 19.54 -45.21 50.70
C ARG A 2 18.51 -44.30 50.02
N HIS A 3 18.87 -43.04 49.82
CA HIS A 3 18.06 -42.09 49.07
C HIS A 3 18.40 -42.24 47.58
N PHE A 4 17.40 -42.61 46.77
CA PHE A 4 17.47 -42.48 45.33
C PHE A 4 16.89 -41.12 44.94
N ILE A 5 17.74 -40.23 44.43
CA ILE A 5 17.33 -38.97 43.80
C ILE A 5 17.07 -39.30 42.32
N ILE A 6 15.82 -39.22 41.88
CA ILE A 6 15.46 -39.29 40.46
C ILE A 6 15.52 -37.86 39.91
N LEU A 7 16.50 -37.61 39.04
CA LEU A 7 16.66 -36.37 38.30
C LEU A 7 15.75 -36.44 37.05
N VAL A 8 14.64 -35.70 37.05
CA VAL A 8 13.78 -35.56 35.87
C VAL A 8 14.37 -34.48 34.96
N ILE A 9 14.91 -34.89 33.81
CA ILE A 9 15.38 -33.99 32.76
C ILE A 9 14.15 -33.49 32.00
N LEU A 10 13.82 -32.20 32.16
CA LEU A 10 12.80 -31.52 31.38
C LEU A 10 13.38 -31.16 30.01
N ILE A 11 13.00 -31.91 28.97
CA ILE A 11 13.29 -31.53 27.58
C ILE A 11 12.28 -30.44 27.19
N ILE A 12 12.72 -29.18 27.19
CA ILE A 12 11.96 -28.07 26.64
C ILE A 12 12.08 -28.16 25.11
N SER A 13 11.05 -28.67 24.44
CA SER A 13 10.94 -28.57 22.99
C SER A 13 10.72 -27.11 22.61
N ASN A 14 11.64 -26.53 21.84
CA ASN A 14 11.46 -25.23 21.20
C ASN A 14 10.30 -25.29 20.20
N VAL A 15 9.10 -24.95 20.66
CA VAL A 15 8.01 -24.58 19.78
C VAL A 15 8.34 -23.19 19.24
N PHE A 16 8.67 -23.13 17.96
CA PHE A 16 8.71 -21.92 17.15
C PHE A 16 7.43 -21.11 17.41
N LEU A 17 7.51 -20.04 18.20
CA LEU A 17 6.51 -18.98 18.16
C LEU A 17 6.69 -18.27 16.81
N GLY A 18 5.94 -18.71 15.81
CA GLY A 18 5.67 -17.90 14.64
C GLY A 18 5.09 -16.58 15.12
N ILE A 19 5.73 -15.47 14.77
CA ILE A 19 5.14 -14.15 14.89
C ILE A 19 3.86 -14.20 14.06
N ALA A 20 2.71 -14.25 14.71
CA ALA A 20 1.44 -14.11 14.04
C ALA A 20 1.46 -12.73 13.38
N GLU A 21 1.43 -12.68 12.05
CA GLU A 21 1.10 -11.43 11.35
C GLU A 21 -0.23 -10.93 11.94
N PRO A 22 -0.36 -9.63 12.27
CA PRO A 22 -1.63 -9.10 12.74
C PRO A 22 -2.71 -9.47 11.71
N MET A 23 -3.74 -10.18 12.16
CA MET A 23 -4.84 -10.60 11.29
C MET A 23 -5.42 -9.37 10.61
N LYS A 24 -5.29 -9.30 9.28
CA LYS A 24 -5.89 -8.22 8.49
C LYS A 24 -7.37 -8.10 8.79
N LYS A 25 -7.86 -6.88 8.96
CA LYS A 25 -9.28 -6.62 9.25
C LYS A 25 -10.08 -6.64 7.95
N GLN A 26 -10.27 -7.85 7.44
CA GLN A 26 -10.97 -8.13 6.20
C GLN A 26 -12.49 -7.88 6.36
N ALA A 27 -13.07 -7.17 5.40
CA ALA A 27 -14.50 -6.89 5.30
C ALA A 27 -15.00 -7.19 3.90
N GLU A 28 -16.32 -7.32 3.75
CA GLU A 28 -16.95 -7.57 2.45
C GLU A 28 -18.18 -6.69 2.23
N ILE A 29 -18.43 -6.32 0.97
CA ILE A 29 -19.61 -5.58 0.52
C ILE A 29 -19.93 -5.98 -0.92
N TYR A 30 -21.18 -5.81 -1.35
CA TYR A 30 -21.64 -6.25 -2.66
C TYR A 30 -22.26 -5.07 -3.42
N PHE A 31 -21.77 -4.81 -4.63
CA PHE A 31 -22.22 -3.69 -5.46
C PHE A 31 -22.81 -4.19 -6.79
N ALA A 32 -24.05 -3.82 -7.06
CA ALA A 32 -24.68 -3.95 -8.38
C ALA A 32 -24.66 -2.59 -9.07
N GLY A 33 -24.08 -2.48 -10.26
CA GLY A 33 -23.78 -1.20 -10.89
C GLY A 33 -23.93 -1.21 -12.41
N GLY A 34 -24.80 -2.06 -12.95
CA GLY A 34 -24.84 -2.34 -14.39
C GLY A 34 -24.07 -3.59 -14.75
N CYS A 35 -23.51 -3.63 -15.97
CA CYS A 35 -22.68 -4.75 -16.41
C CYS A 35 -21.49 -4.93 -15.46
N PHE A 36 -21.42 -6.09 -14.80
CA PHE A 36 -20.44 -6.35 -13.75
C PHE A 36 -18.98 -6.42 -14.25
N TRP A 37 -18.72 -6.48 -15.57
CA TRP A 37 -17.37 -6.52 -16.14
C TRP A 37 -16.61 -5.24 -15.86
N GLY A 38 -17.26 -4.10 -16.15
CA GLY A 38 -16.72 -2.79 -15.84
C GLY A 38 -16.64 -2.57 -14.33
N THR A 39 -17.72 -2.90 -13.60
CA THR A 39 -17.79 -2.69 -12.16
C THR A 39 -16.69 -3.46 -11.42
N GLU A 40 -16.45 -4.73 -11.77
CA GLU A 40 -15.36 -5.52 -11.21
C GLU A 40 -14.01 -4.89 -11.55
N HIS A 41 -13.75 -4.63 -12.83
CA HIS A 41 -12.47 -4.09 -13.26
C HIS A 41 -12.14 -2.75 -12.58
N PHE A 42 -13.14 -1.87 -12.37
CA PHE A 42 -13.01 -0.64 -11.62
C PHE A 42 -12.66 -0.89 -10.14
N LEU A 43 -13.43 -1.73 -9.44
CA LEU A 43 -13.26 -1.98 -8.01
C LEU A 43 -11.90 -2.64 -7.71
N LYS A 44 -11.43 -3.52 -8.60
CA LYS A 44 -10.10 -4.14 -8.52
C LYS A 44 -8.94 -3.15 -8.54
N GLN A 45 -9.15 -1.95 -9.10
CA GLN A 45 -8.10 -0.93 -9.14
C GLN A 45 -7.85 -0.26 -7.78
N ILE A 46 -8.78 -0.37 -6.84
CA ILE A 46 -8.75 0.36 -5.58
C ILE A 46 -7.77 -0.32 -4.62
N ARG A 47 -6.76 0.42 -4.16
CA ARG A 47 -5.79 -0.11 -3.20
C ARG A 47 -6.52 -0.53 -1.92
N GLY A 48 -6.26 -1.74 -1.44
CA GLY A 48 -6.95 -2.30 -0.27
C GLY A 48 -8.12 -3.21 -0.62
N VAL A 49 -8.60 -3.22 -1.87
CA VAL A 49 -9.42 -4.33 -2.37
C VAL A 49 -8.51 -5.54 -2.59
N GLU A 50 -8.80 -6.64 -1.92
CA GLU A 50 -7.97 -7.85 -1.91
C GLU A 50 -8.48 -8.91 -2.87
N ALA A 51 -9.80 -9.00 -3.06
CA ALA A 51 -10.42 -9.90 -4.02
C ALA A 51 -11.76 -9.36 -4.51
N THR A 52 -12.11 -9.73 -5.74
CA THR A 52 -13.43 -9.51 -6.34
C THR A 52 -13.97 -10.82 -6.88
N GLN A 53 -15.30 -10.90 -6.98
CA GLN A 53 -15.98 -11.99 -7.68
C GLN A 53 -17.29 -11.47 -8.26
N VAL A 54 -17.52 -11.68 -9.55
CA VAL A 54 -18.80 -11.35 -10.18
C VAL A 54 -19.82 -12.47 -10.00
N GLY A 55 -21.10 -12.09 -9.88
CA GLY A 55 -22.18 -13.04 -9.70
C GLY A 55 -23.55 -12.40 -9.73
N TYR A 56 -24.54 -13.20 -9.34
CA TYR A 56 -25.95 -12.86 -9.37
C TYR A 56 -26.50 -12.81 -7.95
N ALA A 57 -26.85 -11.62 -7.48
CA ALA A 57 -27.34 -11.40 -6.12
C ALA A 57 -28.86 -11.32 -6.06
N ASN A 58 -29.42 -11.74 -4.92
CA ASN A 58 -30.84 -11.62 -4.57
C ASN A 58 -31.76 -12.20 -5.66
N SER A 59 -31.39 -13.37 -6.16
CA SER A 59 -32.16 -14.14 -7.14
C SER A 59 -33.32 -14.87 -6.46
N THR A 60 -34.46 -14.94 -7.13
CA THR A 60 -35.61 -15.78 -6.74
C THR A 60 -35.45 -17.23 -7.17
N ILE A 61 -34.49 -17.51 -8.07
CA ILE A 61 -34.16 -18.86 -8.56
C ILE A 61 -32.76 -19.23 -8.05
N SER A 62 -32.59 -20.46 -7.59
CA SER A 62 -31.30 -20.97 -7.13
C SER A 62 -30.32 -21.15 -8.29
N ASN A 63 -29.09 -20.66 -8.14
CA ASN A 63 -27.98 -20.84 -9.07
C ASN A 63 -28.34 -20.58 -10.54
N PRO A 64 -28.85 -19.37 -10.87
CA PRO A 64 -29.28 -19.07 -12.23
C PRO A 64 -28.09 -18.97 -13.20
N SER A 65 -28.29 -19.38 -14.45
CA SER A 65 -27.33 -19.10 -15.53
C SER A 65 -27.42 -17.65 -16.02
N TYR A 66 -26.40 -17.17 -16.72
CA TYR A 66 -26.42 -15.86 -17.34
C TYR A 66 -27.66 -15.62 -18.23
N GLU A 67 -28.07 -16.61 -19.03
CA GLU A 67 -29.25 -16.50 -19.90
C GLU A 67 -30.55 -16.35 -19.08
N GLN A 68 -30.65 -17.06 -17.96
CA GLN A 68 -31.81 -16.96 -17.07
C GLN A 68 -31.87 -15.57 -16.43
N VAL A 69 -30.72 -15.02 -16.02
CA VAL A 69 -30.63 -13.66 -15.47
C VAL A 69 -30.99 -12.62 -16.52
N CYS A 70 -30.44 -12.71 -17.72
CA CYS A 70 -30.73 -11.82 -18.85
C CYS A 70 -32.21 -11.87 -19.30
N SER A 71 -32.91 -12.97 -19.03
CA SER A 71 -34.35 -13.06 -19.30
C SER A 71 -35.22 -12.18 -18.36
N GLY A 72 -34.64 -11.70 -17.26
CA GLY A 72 -35.33 -10.92 -16.21
C GLY A 72 -36.17 -11.76 -15.23
N LYS A 73 -36.37 -13.06 -15.49
CA LYS A 73 -37.26 -13.93 -14.69
C LYS A 73 -36.73 -14.27 -13.30
N THR A 74 -35.41 -14.24 -13.12
CA THR A 74 -34.75 -14.55 -11.83
C THR A 74 -34.81 -13.38 -10.85
N ASN A 75 -35.08 -12.17 -11.35
CA ASN A 75 -34.95 -10.90 -10.63
C ASN A 75 -33.54 -10.69 -9.99
N ALA A 76 -32.54 -11.48 -10.35
CA ALA A 76 -31.19 -11.32 -9.83
C ALA A 76 -30.57 -10.01 -10.35
N ALA A 77 -29.65 -9.42 -9.60
CA ALA A 77 -28.80 -8.32 -10.07
C ALA A 77 -27.40 -8.84 -10.42
N GLU A 78 -26.84 -8.39 -11.54
CA GLU A 78 -25.40 -8.50 -11.77
C GLU A 78 -24.66 -7.70 -10.69
N THR A 79 -23.83 -8.40 -9.93
CA THR A 79 -23.25 -7.90 -8.68
C THR A 79 -21.79 -8.29 -8.57
N VAL A 80 -20.97 -7.40 -8.04
CA VAL A 80 -19.58 -7.65 -7.67
C VAL A 80 -19.49 -7.83 -6.16
N LYS A 81 -19.03 -8.99 -5.70
CA LYS A 81 -18.54 -9.18 -4.34
C LYS A 81 -17.17 -8.49 -4.22
N VAL A 82 -17.02 -7.62 -3.23
CA VAL A 82 -15.76 -6.93 -2.92
C VAL A 82 -15.29 -7.36 -1.55
N VAL A 83 -14.07 -7.91 -1.50
CA VAL A 83 -13.36 -8.23 -0.26
C VAL A 83 -12.23 -7.24 -0.11
N TYR A 84 -12.13 -6.58 1.05
CA TYR A 84 -11.18 -5.48 1.25
C TYR A 84 -10.60 -5.44 2.67
N ASP A 85 -9.40 -4.89 2.77
CA ASP A 85 -8.74 -4.57 4.03
C ASP A 85 -9.26 -3.22 4.54
N SER A 86 -10.06 -3.25 5.61
CA SER A 86 -10.69 -2.06 6.20
C SER A 86 -9.71 -1.06 6.82
N GLU A 87 -8.44 -1.46 7.02
CA GLU A 87 -7.38 -0.56 7.46
C GLU A 87 -6.73 0.21 6.29
N VAL A 88 -6.85 -0.31 5.05
CA VAL A 88 -6.28 0.31 3.85
C VAL A 88 -7.32 1.12 3.07
N VAL A 89 -8.56 0.63 3.02
CA VAL A 89 -9.70 1.30 2.37
C VAL A 89 -10.94 1.13 3.23
N ASN A 90 -11.62 2.23 3.56
CA ASN A 90 -12.85 2.17 4.35
C ASN A 90 -14.10 2.14 3.44
N LEU A 91 -15.23 1.73 4.02
CA LEU A 91 -16.50 1.60 3.29
C LEU A 91 -16.99 2.93 2.69
N ASN A 92 -16.77 4.07 3.36
CA ASN A 92 -17.16 5.38 2.81
C ASN A 92 -16.48 5.65 1.47
N LEU A 93 -15.16 5.41 1.39
CA LEU A 93 -14.43 5.61 0.14
C LEU A 93 -14.90 4.65 -0.96
N LEU A 94 -15.18 3.38 -0.63
CA LEU A 94 -15.73 2.43 -1.61
C LEU A 94 -17.09 2.88 -2.15
N LEU A 95 -17.98 3.38 -1.28
CA LEU A 95 -19.29 3.92 -1.66
C LEU A 95 -19.15 5.15 -2.56
N ASP A 96 -18.30 6.11 -2.17
CA ASP A 96 -18.05 7.32 -2.95
C ASP A 96 -17.53 6.99 -4.35
N LEU A 97 -16.59 6.05 -4.46
CA LEU A 97 -16.05 5.59 -5.74
C LEU A 97 -17.08 4.83 -6.58
N TYR A 98 -17.87 3.95 -5.96
CA TYR A 98 -18.96 3.25 -6.64
C TYR A 98 -19.97 4.23 -7.25
N PHE A 99 -20.34 5.30 -6.53
CA PHE A 99 -21.27 6.32 -7.03
C PHE A 99 -20.74 7.07 -8.26
N GLN A 100 -19.41 7.17 -8.43
CA GLN A 100 -18.82 7.78 -9.64
C GLN A 100 -19.02 6.92 -10.91
N THR A 101 -19.27 5.62 -10.75
CA THR A 101 -19.35 4.68 -11.88
C THR A 101 -20.77 4.45 -12.40
N ILE A 102 -21.79 4.93 -11.71
CA ILE A 102 -23.20 4.70 -12.04
C ILE A 102 -23.94 6.01 -12.27
N ASP A 103 -25.05 5.95 -13.02
CA ASP A 103 -26.13 6.93 -12.91
C ASP A 103 -27.02 6.54 -11.72
N PRO A 104 -26.98 7.29 -10.59
CA PRO A 104 -27.71 6.93 -9.39
C PRO A 104 -29.22 7.17 -9.52
N THR A 105 -29.68 7.88 -10.55
CA THR A 105 -31.10 8.20 -10.78
C THR A 105 -31.76 7.27 -11.81
N SER A 106 -30.97 6.43 -12.47
CA SER A 106 -31.43 5.50 -13.50
C SER A 106 -32.04 4.25 -12.86
N LEU A 107 -33.28 3.93 -13.26
CA LEU A 107 -33.97 2.71 -12.87
C LEU A 107 -33.70 1.59 -13.87
N ASN A 108 -33.18 0.45 -13.40
CA ASN A 108 -32.98 -0.78 -14.19
C ASN A 108 -32.15 -0.57 -15.48
N ARG A 109 -31.16 0.32 -15.43
CA ARG A 109 -30.31 0.64 -16.58
C ARG A 109 -29.00 1.30 -16.13
N GLN A 110 -27.90 0.96 -16.78
CA GLN A 110 -26.63 1.68 -16.70
C GLN A 110 -26.01 1.74 -18.09
N GLY A 111 -25.67 2.95 -18.56
CA GLY A 111 -25.22 3.15 -19.94
C GLY A 111 -26.23 2.63 -20.99
N ASN A 112 -25.78 1.68 -21.81
CA ASN A 112 -26.60 1.03 -22.83
C ASN A 112 -27.32 -0.23 -22.33
N ASP A 113 -26.93 -0.75 -21.16
CA ASP A 113 -27.43 -2.00 -20.60
C ASP A 113 -28.76 -1.74 -19.89
N ARG A 114 -29.82 -2.46 -20.30
CA ARG A 114 -31.21 -2.26 -19.81
C ARG A 114 -31.80 -3.56 -19.33
N GLY A 115 -32.42 -3.52 -18.16
CA GLY A 115 -33.04 -4.69 -17.53
C GLY A 115 -32.87 -4.67 -16.02
N THR A 116 -33.70 -5.44 -15.32
CA THR A 116 -33.65 -5.52 -13.85
C THR A 116 -32.32 -6.05 -13.36
N GLN A 117 -31.61 -6.86 -14.14
CA GLN A 117 -30.27 -7.34 -13.84
C GLN A 117 -29.22 -6.23 -13.77
N TYR A 118 -29.46 -5.08 -14.41
CA TYR A 118 -28.55 -3.92 -14.44
C TYR A 118 -28.98 -2.80 -13.49
N ARG A 119 -29.88 -3.09 -12.54
CA ARG A 119 -30.26 -2.12 -11.50
C ARG A 119 -29.07 -1.79 -10.60
N SER A 120 -29.04 -0.57 -10.07
CA SER A 120 -28.05 -0.18 -9.08
C SER A 120 -28.49 -0.64 -7.69
N GLY A 121 -27.56 -1.23 -6.93
CA GLY A 121 -27.84 -1.75 -5.60
C GLY A 121 -26.59 -1.91 -4.74
N ILE A 122 -26.78 -1.79 -3.43
CA ILE A 122 -25.79 -2.05 -2.40
C ILE A 122 -26.34 -3.13 -1.48
N TYR A 123 -25.66 -4.28 -1.43
CA TYR A 123 -26.08 -5.42 -0.63
C TYR A 123 -25.08 -5.68 0.50
N TYR A 124 -25.58 -5.69 1.74
CA TYR A 124 -24.77 -5.86 2.94
C TYR A 124 -25.00 -7.23 3.58
N THR A 125 -23.92 -7.83 4.09
CA THR A 125 -23.98 -8.99 4.99
C THR A 125 -23.84 -8.56 6.45
N ASN A 126 -23.11 -7.48 6.72
CA ASN A 126 -22.91 -6.91 8.04
C ASN A 126 -23.90 -5.77 8.33
N LYS A 127 -24.74 -5.92 9.36
CA LYS A 127 -25.71 -4.87 9.77
C LYS A 127 -25.04 -3.61 10.30
N ALA A 128 -23.78 -3.66 10.75
CA ALA A 128 -23.05 -2.49 11.20
C ALA A 128 -22.74 -1.49 10.06
N ASP A 129 -22.84 -1.92 8.81
CA ASP A 129 -22.58 -1.08 7.63
C ASP A 129 -23.80 -0.22 7.26
N ILE A 130 -25.00 -0.59 7.73
CA ILE A 130 -26.27 0.08 7.38
C ILE A 130 -26.23 1.60 7.64
N PRO A 131 -25.79 2.10 8.82
CA PRO A 131 -25.74 3.54 9.06
C PRO A 131 -24.78 4.26 8.10
N ILE A 132 -23.67 3.64 7.73
CA ILE A 132 -22.67 4.19 6.81
C ILE A 132 -23.27 4.30 5.40
N ILE A 133 -23.87 3.21 4.92
CA ILE A 133 -24.51 3.15 3.60
C ILE A 133 -25.66 4.17 3.51
N ASN A 134 -26.54 4.21 4.52
CA ASN A 134 -27.68 5.13 4.53
C ASN A 134 -27.22 6.59 4.56
N GLN A 135 -26.15 6.91 5.31
CA GLN A 135 -25.60 8.25 5.33
C GLN A 135 -24.99 8.62 3.98
N ALA A 136 -24.27 7.71 3.32
CA ALA A 136 -23.72 7.94 1.99
C ALA A 136 -24.81 8.18 0.93
N ILE A 137 -25.89 7.37 0.95
CA ILE A 137 -27.07 7.56 0.08
C ILE A 137 -27.75 8.91 0.34
N LYS A 138 -27.91 9.30 1.62
CA LYS A 138 -28.48 10.60 1.97
C LYS A 138 -27.64 11.76 1.44
N THR A 139 -26.30 11.68 1.59
CA THR A 139 -25.37 12.68 1.07
C THR A 139 -25.41 12.75 -0.46
N LEU A 140 -25.47 11.60 -1.13
CA LEU A 140 -25.59 11.51 -2.59
C LEU A 140 -26.92 12.12 -3.06
N SER A 141 -28.04 11.74 -2.45
CA SER A 141 -29.37 12.19 -2.86
C SER A 141 -29.54 13.70 -2.75
N ALA A 142 -28.83 14.38 -1.86
CA ALA A 142 -28.85 15.83 -1.76
C ALA A 142 -28.24 16.54 -2.98
N GLN A 143 -27.47 15.82 -3.81
CA GLN A 143 -26.83 16.36 -5.03
C GLN A 143 -27.74 16.25 -6.26
N TYR A 144 -28.87 15.55 -6.17
CA TYR A 144 -29.76 15.28 -7.30
C TYR A 144 -31.17 15.79 -7.03
N GLN A 145 -31.79 16.39 -8.06
CA GLN A 145 -33.22 16.74 -8.03
C GLN A 145 -34.11 15.52 -8.24
N LYS A 146 -33.66 14.57 -9.06
CA LYS A 146 -34.35 13.30 -9.28
C LYS A 146 -34.05 12.35 -8.11
N PRO A 147 -35.02 11.51 -7.71
CA PRO A 147 -34.77 10.52 -6.67
C PRO A 147 -33.69 9.55 -7.10
N VAL A 148 -32.81 9.21 -6.15
CA VAL A 148 -31.81 8.14 -6.30
C VAL A 148 -32.54 6.79 -6.29
N MET A 149 -32.22 5.95 -7.28
CA MET A 149 -32.83 4.63 -7.54
C MET A 149 -31.98 3.46 -7.03
N ILE A 150 -30.87 3.74 -6.33
CA ILE A 150 -30.01 2.72 -5.74
C ILE A 150 -30.76 2.02 -4.61
N GLU A 151 -30.98 0.71 -4.74
CA GLU A 151 -31.57 -0.06 -3.64
C GLU A 151 -30.52 -0.41 -2.57
N VAL A 152 -30.93 -0.37 -1.30
CA VAL A 152 -30.09 -0.81 -0.17
C VAL A 152 -30.82 -1.94 0.54
N LYS A 153 -30.28 -3.16 0.46
CA LYS A 153 -30.94 -4.37 0.97
C LYS A 153 -29.93 -5.31 1.63
N PRO A 154 -30.36 -6.18 2.56
CA PRO A 154 -29.51 -7.30 2.97
C PRO A 154 -29.20 -8.18 1.76
N LEU A 155 -28.03 -8.82 1.75
CA LEU A 155 -27.73 -9.88 0.80
C LEU A 155 -28.48 -11.15 1.22
N GLU A 156 -29.39 -11.63 0.38
CA GLU A 156 -30.16 -12.86 0.63
C GLU A 156 -29.44 -14.10 0.06
N ASN A 157 -28.93 -13.99 -1.17
CA ASN A 157 -28.13 -15.01 -1.83
C ASN A 157 -27.19 -14.36 -2.85
N PHE A 158 -26.07 -15.05 -3.12
CA PHE A 158 -25.11 -14.67 -4.16
C PHE A 158 -24.61 -15.94 -4.85
N TYR A 159 -24.83 -16.02 -6.15
CA TYR A 159 -24.35 -17.13 -6.99
C TYR A 159 -23.22 -16.63 -7.88
N PRO A 160 -21.99 -17.18 -7.77
CA PRO A 160 -20.89 -16.81 -8.66
C PRO A 160 -21.29 -17.01 -10.13
N ALA A 161 -20.98 -16.01 -10.97
CA ALA A 161 -21.15 -16.15 -12.40
C ALA A 161 -20.11 -17.13 -12.98
N GLU A 162 -20.36 -17.58 -14.20
CA GLU A 162 -19.51 -18.50 -14.93
C GLU A 162 -18.07 -17.95 -15.07
N ILE A 163 -17.09 -18.86 -15.17
CA ILE A 163 -15.65 -18.52 -15.17
C ILE A 163 -15.26 -17.52 -16.26
N TYR A 164 -15.98 -17.50 -17.38
CA TYR A 164 -15.69 -16.57 -18.48
C TYR A 164 -16.07 -15.12 -18.15
N HIS A 165 -16.97 -14.88 -17.20
CA HIS A 165 -17.33 -13.55 -16.72
C HIS A 165 -16.35 -13.00 -15.67
N GLN A 166 -15.71 -13.88 -14.89
CA GLN A 166 -14.72 -13.49 -13.89
C GLN A 166 -13.53 -12.82 -14.58
N ASP A 167 -13.08 -11.67 -14.09
CA ASP A 167 -11.92 -10.94 -14.63
C ASP A 167 -12.04 -10.66 -16.14
N TYR A 168 -13.27 -10.42 -16.63
CA TYR A 168 -13.52 -10.37 -18.07
C TYR A 168 -12.66 -9.33 -18.80
N LEU A 169 -12.53 -8.11 -18.27
CA LEU A 169 -11.73 -7.04 -18.88
C LEU A 169 -10.22 -7.24 -18.69
N ASP A 170 -9.79 -8.05 -17.73
CA ASP A 170 -8.37 -8.43 -17.62
C ASP A 170 -8.01 -9.43 -18.72
N LYS A 171 -8.93 -10.37 -19.02
CA LYS A 171 -8.82 -11.34 -20.11
C LYS A 171 -9.02 -10.69 -21.48
N ASN A 172 -9.85 -9.66 -21.56
CA ASN A 172 -10.26 -8.97 -22.77
C ASN A 172 -10.12 -7.45 -22.60
N PRO A 173 -8.90 -6.87 -22.70
CA PRO A 173 -8.66 -5.46 -22.41
C PRO A 173 -9.46 -4.47 -23.26
N ASN A 174 -9.86 -4.88 -24.48
CA ASN A 174 -10.69 -4.11 -25.40
C ASN A 174 -12.17 -4.56 -25.38
N GLY A 175 -12.57 -5.32 -24.36
CA GLY A 175 -13.93 -5.80 -24.18
C GLY A 175 -14.91 -4.66 -23.90
N TYR A 176 -16.20 -4.98 -23.95
CA TYR A 176 -17.24 -4.01 -23.66
C TYR A 176 -17.15 -3.49 -22.21
N CYS A 177 -17.22 -2.17 -22.05
CA CYS A 177 -17.31 -1.52 -20.75
C CYS A 177 -18.08 -0.20 -20.89
N HIS A 178 -19.14 -0.04 -20.09
CA HIS A 178 -19.91 1.22 -20.05
C HIS A 178 -19.27 2.28 -19.13
N ILE A 179 -18.37 1.87 -18.23
CA ILE A 179 -17.66 2.78 -17.32
C ILE A 179 -16.55 3.51 -18.10
N ASN A 180 -16.47 4.82 -17.92
CA ASN A 180 -15.44 5.66 -18.55
C ASN A 180 -14.04 5.22 -18.07
N PRO A 181 -13.10 4.89 -18.98
CA PRO A 181 -11.74 4.46 -18.62
C PRO A 181 -10.98 5.42 -17.70
N ALA A 182 -11.27 6.74 -17.76
CA ALA A 182 -10.65 7.72 -16.86
C ALA A 182 -10.95 7.45 -15.38
N LEU A 183 -12.06 6.77 -15.07
CA LEU A 183 -12.41 6.39 -13.70
C LEU A 183 -11.52 5.26 -13.17
N PHE A 184 -10.94 4.42 -14.02
CA PHE A 184 -9.97 3.40 -13.57
C PHE A 184 -8.69 4.06 -13.01
N ASP A 185 -8.22 5.12 -13.65
CA ASP A 185 -7.08 5.92 -13.14
C ASP A 185 -7.41 6.61 -11.82
N MET A 186 -8.64 7.12 -11.69
CA MET A 186 -9.14 7.70 -10.45
C MET A 186 -9.14 6.65 -9.32
N ALA A 187 -9.70 5.46 -9.56
CA ALA A 187 -9.74 4.36 -8.60
C ALA A 187 -8.33 3.95 -8.12
N ARG A 188 -7.38 3.79 -9.05
CA ARG A 188 -5.97 3.52 -8.72
C ARG A 188 -5.34 4.57 -7.82
N LYS A 189 -5.77 5.83 -7.94
CA LYS A 189 -5.22 6.99 -7.25
C LYS A 189 -6.00 7.38 -5.98
N ALA A 190 -7.17 6.80 -5.75
CA ALA A 190 -8.15 7.26 -4.76
C ALA A 190 -7.63 7.26 -3.31
N ASN A 191 -6.78 6.29 -2.97
CA ASN A 191 -6.15 6.15 -1.66
C ASN A 191 -4.69 5.70 -1.76
N VAL A 192 -3.99 6.23 -2.77
CA VAL A 192 -2.53 6.13 -2.81
C VAL A 192 -2.00 6.82 -1.56
N PRO A 193 -1.14 6.15 -0.76
CA PRO A 193 -0.48 6.79 0.37
C PRO A 193 0.15 8.08 -0.13
N GLN A 194 -0.17 9.21 0.49
CA GLN A 194 0.52 10.44 0.16
C GLN A 194 1.99 10.28 0.55
N THR A 195 2.83 9.95 -0.42
CA THR A 195 4.28 10.01 -0.23
C THR A 195 4.59 11.46 0.09
N LYS A 196 4.96 11.73 1.35
CA LYS A 196 5.48 13.02 1.79
C LYS A 196 6.47 13.53 0.74
N ALA A 197 6.14 14.63 0.08
CA ALA A 197 6.98 15.17 -0.98
C ALA A 197 8.19 15.85 -0.31
N TYR A 198 9.37 15.26 -0.52
CA TYR A 198 10.62 15.82 -0.02
C TYR A 198 11.16 16.83 -1.02
N GLN A 199 11.74 17.92 -0.53
CA GLN A 199 12.32 18.97 -1.36
C GLN A 199 13.63 19.42 -0.75
N LYS A 200 14.62 19.71 -1.61
CA LYS A 200 15.89 20.31 -1.19
C LYS A 200 15.64 21.75 -0.71
N PRO A 201 15.95 22.08 0.56
CA PRO A 201 15.93 23.47 1.00
C PRO A 201 16.99 24.30 0.26
N ASP A 202 16.78 25.61 0.19
CA ASP A 202 17.78 26.51 -0.39
C ASP A 202 19.10 26.52 0.40
N ALA A 203 20.17 27.00 -0.22
CA ALA A 203 21.50 26.97 0.36
C ALA A 203 21.63 27.79 1.66
N ALA A 204 20.87 28.89 1.80
CA ALA A 204 20.90 29.72 3.01
C ALA A 204 20.20 29.00 4.17
N THR A 205 19.09 28.32 3.90
CA THR A 205 18.38 27.47 4.84
C THR A 205 19.26 26.30 5.30
N LEU A 206 19.93 25.61 4.38
CA LEU A 206 20.86 24.52 4.71
C LEU A 206 22.02 25.00 5.59
N ARG A 207 22.61 26.16 5.29
CA ARG A 207 23.70 26.75 6.12
C ARG A 207 23.27 27.09 7.55
N LYS A 208 21.99 27.42 7.76
CA LYS A 208 21.45 27.73 9.09
C LYS A 208 21.08 26.47 9.89
N LYS A 209 20.61 25.42 9.21
CA LYS A 209 20.09 24.21 9.85
C LYS A 209 21.16 23.16 10.13
N LEU A 210 22.15 23.04 9.25
CA LEU A 210 23.18 22.00 9.34
C LEU A 210 24.36 22.46 10.18
N SER A 211 24.98 21.54 10.91
CA SER A 211 26.29 21.75 11.50
C SER A 211 27.35 21.97 10.41
N ALA A 212 28.51 22.51 10.79
CA ALA A 212 29.61 22.73 9.86
C ALA A 212 30.06 21.44 9.15
N GLU A 213 30.10 20.32 9.90
CA GLU A 213 30.45 19.00 9.37
C GLU A 213 29.35 18.46 8.45
N GLN A 214 28.09 18.51 8.85
CA GLN A 214 26.95 18.09 8.03
C GLN A 214 26.89 18.87 6.72
N TYR A 215 27.15 20.18 6.76
CA TYR A 215 27.22 21.00 5.55
C TYR A 215 28.42 20.64 4.68
N ALA A 216 29.60 20.43 5.27
CA ALA A 216 30.81 20.05 4.54
C ALA A 216 30.64 18.69 3.84
N VAL A 217 30.10 17.69 4.55
CA VAL A 217 29.83 16.37 3.99
C VAL A 217 28.79 16.48 2.88
N THR A 218 27.59 16.97 3.18
CA THR A 218 26.45 16.91 2.25
C THR A 218 26.59 17.83 1.03
N GLN A 219 27.21 19.01 1.19
CA GLN A 219 27.27 20.03 0.13
C GLN A 219 28.65 20.21 -0.50
N LYS A 220 29.72 19.75 0.15
CA LYS A 220 31.10 19.90 -0.33
C LYS A 220 31.85 18.58 -0.48
N ASN A 221 31.13 17.46 -0.42
CA ASN A 221 31.67 16.10 -0.59
C ASN A 221 32.81 15.78 0.40
N ALA A 222 32.78 16.38 1.59
CA ALA A 222 33.70 15.99 2.65
C ALA A 222 33.36 14.59 3.18
N THR A 223 34.28 14.00 3.93
CA THR A 223 34.08 12.72 4.62
C THR A 223 34.40 12.90 6.09
N GLU A 224 33.47 12.50 6.96
CA GLU A 224 33.65 12.57 8.42
C GLU A 224 34.70 11.54 8.89
N PRO A 225 35.32 11.72 10.07
CA PRO A 225 36.32 10.78 10.55
C PRO A 225 35.73 9.40 10.89
N ALA A 226 36.48 8.35 10.55
CA ALA A 226 36.14 6.97 10.92
C ALA A 226 36.02 6.80 12.45
N PHE A 227 35.00 6.06 12.90
CA PHE A 227 34.71 5.75 14.31
C PHE A 227 34.43 6.95 15.23
N HIS A 228 34.47 8.18 14.71
CA HIS A 228 34.18 9.40 15.45
C HIS A 228 32.97 10.10 14.83
N ASN A 229 31.90 9.33 14.70
CA ASN A 229 30.63 9.79 14.13
C ASN A 229 29.45 9.15 14.87
N GLU A 230 28.26 9.69 14.66
CA GLU A 230 27.11 9.35 15.51
C GLU A 230 26.59 7.92 15.25
N TYR A 231 26.64 7.44 14.01
CA TYR A 231 25.89 6.25 13.59
C TYR A 231 26.75 5.03 13.23
N TRP A 232 28.08 5.07 13.37
CA TRP A 232 28.90 3.88 13.10
C TRP A 232 28.45 2.69 13.96
N ASN A 233 28.20 2.91 15.27
CA ASN A 233 27.76 1.89 16.23
C ASN A 233 26.27 1.97 16.61
N GLU A 234 25.43 2.63 15.81
CA GLU A 234 23.98 2.68 16.06
C GLU A 234 23.32 1.39 15.55
N HIS A 235 22.53 0.74 16.41
CA HIS A 235 21.90 -0.56 16.16
C HIS A 235 20.41 -0.61 16.49
N ARG A 236 19.85 0.50 16.99
CA ARG A 236 18.43 0.55 17.34
C ARG A 236 17.56 0.33 16.09
N PRO A 237 16.37 -0.29 16.24
CA PRO A 237 15.41 -0.39 15.16
C PRO A 237 14.93 1.01 14.73
N GLY A 238 14.98 1.29 13.43
CA GLY A 238 14.53 2.56 12.88
C GLY A 238 14.90 2.77 11.42
N ILE A 239 14.77 4.01 10.95
CA ILE A 239 15.17 4.42 9.60
C ILE A 239 16.20 5.54 9.66
N TYR A 240 16.98 5.67 8.60
CA TYR A 240 17.93 6.77 8.39
C TYR A 240 17.42 7.63 7.25
N VAL A 241 17.15 8.89 7.55
CA VAL A 241 16.66 9.87 6.58
C VAL A 241 17.78 10.80 6.13
N ASP A 242 17.69 11.33 4.92
CA ASP A 242 18.54 12.42 4.43
C ASP A 242 18.41 13.62 5.36
N ILE A 243 19.52 14.06 5.96
CA ILE A 243 19.50 15.18 6.90
C ILE A 243 19.07 16.50 6.25
N THR A 244 19.22 16.62 4.94
CA THR A 244 18.92 17.84 4.17
C THR A 244 17.45 17.96 3.79
N THR A 245 16.78 16.84 3.52
CA THR A 245 15.39 16.82 3.00
C THR A 245 14.40 16.12 3.93
N GLY A 246 14.88 15.24 4.81
CA GLY A 246 14.07 14.33 5.61
C GLY A 246 13.58 13.09 4.86
N GLU A 247 14.03 12.85 3.62
CA GLU A 247 13.65 11.68 2.81
C GLU A 247 14.26 10.38 3.38
N PRO A 248 13.49 9.31 3.64
CA PRO A 248 14.01 8.03 4.10
C PRO A 248 14.93 7.38 3.06
N LEU A 249 16.17 7.08 3.45
CA LEU A 249 17.18 6.50 2.56
C LEU A 249 17.49 5.04 2.89
N PHE A 250 17.68 4.73 4.18
CA PHE A 250 18.11 3.41 4.64
C PHE A 250 17.29 2.94 5.84
N VAL A 251 17.27 1.62 6.06
CA VAL A 251 16.58 0.99 7.18
C VAL A 251 17.58 0.23 8.06
N SER A 252 17.36 0.22 9.37
CA SER A 252 18.26 -0.45 10.33
C SER A 252 18.43 -1.95 10.05
N SER A 253 17.42 -2.62 9.50
CA SER A 253 17.47 -4.05 9.14
C SER A 253 18.48 -4.38 8.02
N ASP A 254 18.83 -3.39 7.21
CA ASP A 254 19.85 -3.49 6.16
C ASP A 254 21.22 -2.92 6.60
N LYS A 255 21.32 -2.33 7.82
CA LYS A 255 22.60 -1.93 8.40
C LYS A 255 23.39 -3.19 8.83
N PHE A 256 24.72 -3.12 8.74
CA PHE A 256 25.61 -4.15 9.25
C PHE A 256 26.97 -3.56 9.69
N ASP A 257 27.69 -4.27 10.55
CA ASP A 257 29.02 -3.88 10.99
C ASP A 257 30.08 -4.26 9.97
N SER A 258 30.54 -3.28 9.21
CA SER A 258 31.62 -3.47 8.24
C SER A 258 33.03 -3.39 8.85
N GLY A 259 33.16 -2.82 10.06
CA GLY A 259 34.47 -2.48 10.63
C GLY A 259 35.21 -1.35 9.90
N CYS A 260 34.59 -0.66 8.94
CA CYS A 260 35.22 0.45 8.22
C CYS A 260 35.22 1.77 8.99
N GLY A 261 34.38 1.91 10.03
CA GLY A 261 34.26 3.13 10.83
C GLY A 261 33.15 4.09 10.42
N TRP A 262 32.34 3.75 9.42
CA TRP A 262 31.14 4.49 9.01
C TRP A 262 29.91 3.57 8.97
N PRO A 263 28.68 4.08 9.15
CA PRO A 263 27.48 3.28 9.00
C PRO A 263 27.44 2.65 7.60
N SER A 264 27.25 1.32 7.58
CA SER A 264 27.29 0.51 6.37
C SER A 264 25.96 -0.20 6.17
N PHE A 265 25.40 -0.08 4.96
CA PHE A 265 24.13 -0.69 4.59
C PHE A 265 24.28 -1.60 3.38
N SER A 266 23.50 -2.67 3.30
CA SER A 266 23.52 -3.57 2.14
C SER A 266 22.75 -3.01 0.95
N LYS A 267 21.73 -2.18 1.19
CA LYS A 267 20.90 -1.54 0.16
C LYS A 267 20.14 -0.33 0.71
N PRO A 268 19.75 0.64 -0.14
CA PRO A 268 18.78 1.67 0.22
C PRO A 268 17.36 1.10 0.30
N ILE A 269 16.44 1.84 0.92
CA ILE A 269 15.00 1.51 0.98
C ILE A 269 14.43 1.27 -0.43
N ARG A 270 14.80 2.12 -1.40
CA ARG A 270 14.55 1.92 -2.83
C ARG A 270 15.74 2.43 -3.63
N LYS A 271 16.12 1.70 -4.69
CA LYS A 271 17.26 2.07 -5.55
C LYS A 271 17.09 3.45 -6.21
N ASN A 272 15.85 3.81 -6.56
CA ASN A 272 15.57 5.08 -7.24
C ASN A 272 15.68 6.33 -6.33
N LEU A 273 16.03 6.18 -5.04
CA LEU A 273 16.30 7.28 -4.11
C LEU A 273 17.77 7.72 -4.10
N ILE A 274 18.63 6.94 -4.76
CA ILE A 274 20.08 7.15 -4.80
C ILE A 274 20.51 7.47 -6.23
N ASN A 275 21.41 8.44 -6.36
CA ASN A 275 22.19 8.68 -7.58
C ASN A 275 23.61 8.17 -7.36
N GLU A 276 24.07 7.32 -8.27
CA GLU A 276 25.44 6.79 -8.28
C GLU A 276 26.26 7.54 -9.33
N LYS A 277 27.43 8.06 -8.95
CA LYS A 277 28.32 8.85 -9.82
C LYS A 277 29.74 8.29 -9.77
N LEU A 278 30.44 8.28 -10.89
CA LEU A 278 31.86 7.91 -10.93
C LEU A 278 32.69 8.96 -10.17
N ASP A 279 33.52 8.51 -9.23
CA ASP A 279 34.44 9.33 -8.45
C ASP A 279 35.89 8.87 -8.68
N THR A 280 36.70 9.74 -9.28
CA THR A 280 38.13 9.52 -9.54
C THR A 280 39.05 10.32 -8.61
N THR A 281 38.51 10.94 -7.56
CA THR A 281 39.28 11.76 -6.62
C THR A 281 40.22 10.88 -5.77
N HIS A 282 41.25 11.53 -5.18
CA HIS A 282 42.23 10.87 -4.32
C HIS A 282 42.99 9.69 -4.97
N GLY A 283 43.06 9.66 -6.31
CA GLY A 283 43.78 8.62 -7.06
C GLY A 283 43.11 7.25 -7.07
N MET A 284 41.83 7.17 -6.67
CA MET A 284 41.05 5.93 -6.65
C MET A 284 39.91 5.99 -7.67
N VAL A 285 39.38 4.83 -8.08
CA VAL A 285 38.14 4.74 -8.86
C VAL A 285 37.05 4.16 -7.95
N ARG A 286 36.05 4.98 -7.62
CA ARG A 286 34.94 4.62 -6.72
C ARG A 286 33.61 5.06 -7.32
N THR A 287 32.52 4.61 -6.70
CA THR A 287 31.17 5.06 -7.01
C THR A 287 30.65 5.91 -5.85
N GLU A 288 30.56 7.22 -6.06
CA GLU A 288 29.90 8.17 -5.17
C GLU A 288 28.41 7.87 -5.09
N VAL A 289 27.86 7.97 -3.89
CA VAL A 289 26.44 7.80 -3.57
C VAL A 289 25.89 9.14 -3.10
N ARG A 290 24.80 9.61 -3.73
CA ARG A 290 24.10 10.84 -3.38
C ARG A 290 22.61 10.61 -3.21
N SER A 291 21.95 11.39 -2.37
CA SER A 291 20.48 11.38 -2.33
C SER A 291 19.91 11.98 -3.62
N LYS A 292 18.86 11.39 -4.18
CA LYS A 292 18.30 11.85 -5.45
C LYS A 292 17.62 13.20 -5.33
N THR A 293 16.81 13.40 -4.29
CA THR A 293 16.02 14.62 -4.09
C THR A 293 16.87 15.80 -3.63
N GLY A 294 17.81 15.57 -2.70
CA GLY A 294 18.68 16.60 -2.15
C GLY A 294 19.96 16.86 -2.95
N ASP A 295 20.35 15.93 -3.83
CA ASP A 295 21.71 15.85 -4.41
C ASP A 295 22.81 15.97 -3.34
N ALA A 296 22.51 15.52 -2.11
CA ALA A 296 23.44 15.57 -0.98
C ALA A 296 24.45 14.43 -1.12
N HIS A 297 25.73 14.72 -0.96
CA HIS A 297 26.75 13.69 -0.86
C HIS A 297 26.52 12.84 0.39
N LEU A 298 26.40 11.53 0.19
CA LEU A 298 26.18 10.57 1.27
C LEU A 298 27.46 9.79 1.58
N GLY A 299 28.18 9.34 0.55
CA GLY A 299 29.38 8.54 0.69
C GLY A 299 29.67 7.75 -0.58
N HIS A 300 30.00 6.46 -0.44
CA HIS A 300 30.39 5.58 -1.55
C HIS A 300 29.79 4.19 -1.43
N VAL A 301 29.64 3.50 -2.56
CA VAL A 301 29.22 2.09 -2.61
C VAL A 301 30.37 1.22 -3.10
N PHE A 302 30.54 0.07 -2.44
CA PHE A 302 31.57 -0.93 -2.71
C PHE A 302 30.93 -2.31 -2.90
N THR A 303 31.65 -3.24 -3.53
CA THR A 303 31.21 -4.62 -3.81
C THR A 303 31.79 -5.65 -2.83
N ASP A 304 32.23 -5.18 -1.66
CA ASP A 304 32.82 -5.96 -0.56
C ASP A 304 31.82 -6.20 0.59
N GLY A 305 30.52 -6.06 0.32
CA GLY A 305 29.47 -6.28 1.32
C GLY A 305 29.10 -7.76 1.52
N PRO A 306 28.21 -8.06 2.46
CA PRO A 306 27.76 -9.42 2.75
C PRO A 306 27.06 -10.05 1.54
N LYS A 307 27.55 -11.20 1.07
CA LYS A 307 27.07 -11.85 -0.16
C LYS A 307 25.59 -12.25 -0.06
N GLU A 308 25.17 -12.71 1.11
CA GLU A 308 23.79 -13.08 1.41
C GLU A 308 22.80 -11.90 1.38
N LYS A 309 23.31 -10.66 1.47
CA LYS A 309 22.51 -9.43 1.35
C LYS A 309 22.68 -8.72 0.00
N GLY A 310 23.34 -9.36 -0.96
CA GLY A 310 23.55 -8.84 -2.32
C GLY A 310 24.96 -8.33 -2.62
N GLY A 311 25.90 -8.44 -1.68
CA GLY A 311 27.32 -8.16 -1.90
C GLY A 311 27.71 -6.68 -1.96
N LEU A 312 26.75 -5.75 -1.80
CA LEU A 312 27.01 -4.31 -1.80
C LEU A 312 27.21 -3.79 -0.38
N ARG A 313 28.07 -2.78 -0.26
CA ARG A 313 28.29 -2.00 0.96
C ARG A 313 28.17 -0.53 0.64
N TYR A 314 27.04 0.05 1.03
CA TYR A 314 26.83 1.49 1.04
C TYR A 314 27.48 2.06 2.30
N CYS A 315 28.67 2.65 2.15
CA CYS A 315 29.45 3.28 3.21
C CYS A 315 29.08 4.77 3.27
N ILE A 316 28.28 5.14 4.27
CA ILE A 316 27.60 6.44 4.33
C ILE A 316 28.13 7.26 5.49
N ASN A 317 28.25 8.58 5.33
CA ASN A 317 28.56 9.48 6.43
C ASN A 317 27.33 9.64 7.34
N SER A 318 27.51 9.52 8.66
CA SER A 318 26.50 9.84 9.66
C SER A 318 26.04 11.28 9.56
N ALA A 319 26.95 12.22 9.28
CA ALA A 319 26.67 13.63 9.07
C ALA A 319 25.78 13.92 7.85
N ALA A 320 25.52 12.93 6.98
CA ALA A 320 24.54 13.05 5.90
C ALA A 320 23.16 12.47 6.26
N LEU A 321 23.03 11.85 7.44
CA LEU A 321 21.84 11.13 7.88
C LEU A 321 21.27 11.74 9.16
N ARG A 322 19.99 11.48 9.40
CA ARG A 322 19.34 11.61 10.70
C ARG A 322 18.64 10.30 11.01
N PHE A 323 18.92 9.72 12.17
CA PHE A 323 18.28 8.47 12.59
C PHE A 323 16.92 8.74 13.26
N ILE A 324 15.90 7.96 12.88
CA ILE A 324 14.55 7.98 13.45
C ILE A 324 14.27 6.63 14.11
N PRO A 325 14.24 6.57 15.44
CA PRO A 325 13.87 5.36 16.18
C PRO A 325 12.46 4.87 15.82
N LYS A 326 12.25 3.54 15.79
CA LYS A 326 10.98 2.89 15.43
C LYS A 326 9.79 3.44 16.22
N ASP A 327 9.97 3.70 17.51
CA ASP A 327 8.95 4.25 18.42
C ASP A 327 8.60 5.72 18.15
N LYS A 328 9.42 6.43 17.37
CA LYS A 328 9.19 7.83 16.94
C LYS A 328 8.73 7.98 15.49
N MET A 329 8.83 6.92 14.68
CA MET A 329 8.49 6.99 13.26
C MET A 329 7.04 7.43 13.01
N GLN A 330 6.06 6.91 13.74
CA GLN A 330 4.66 7.31 13.56
C GLN A 330 4.46 8.80 13.88
N GLU A 331 4.97 9.24 15.02
CA GLU A 331 4.89 10.62 15.52
C GLU A 331 5.54 11.62 14.54
N GLU A 332 6.68 11.25 13.96
CA GLU A 332 7.42 12.10 13.02
C GLU A 332 6.92 12.01 11.55
N GLY A 333 5.84 11.28 11.29
CA GLY A 333 5.22 11.18 9.96
C GLY A 333 5.93 10.21 9.02
N TYR A 334 6.57 9.18 9.56
CA TYR A 334 7.22 8.07 8.85
C TYR A 334 6.51 6.72 9.08
N GLY A 335 5.23 6.75 9.46
CA GLY A 335 4.43 5.54 9.74
C GLY A 335 4.42 4.53 8.58
N ASP A 336 4.39 5.01 7.34
CA ASP A 336 4.40 4.18 6.12
C ASP A 336 5.64 3.27 5.98
N TYR A 337 6.71 3.55 6.74
CA TYR A 337 7.97 2.79 6.69
C TYR A 337 8.12 1.82 7.87
N LEU A 338 7.16 1.77 8.81
CA LEU A 338 7.23 0.91 9.99
C LEU A 338 7.38 -0.58 9.63
N SER A 339 6.73 -1.01 8.54
CA SER A 339 6.80 -2.40 8.06
C SER A 339 8.18 -2.83 7.56
N LEU A 340 9.08 -1.89 7.27
CA LEU A 340 10.45 -2.18 6.83
C LEU A 340 11.40 -2.45 8.02
N VAL A 341 11.04 -1.96 9.20
CA VAL A 341 11.86 -2.06 10.41
C VAL A 341 11.55 -3.37 11.14
N LYS A 342 12.39 -4.37 10.90
CA LYS A 342 12.31 -5.70 11.52
C LYS A 342 12.72 -5.66 12.98
#